data_AF-S6GN40-F1
#
_entry.id   AF-S6GN40-F1
#
_cell.length_a   1.000
_cell.length_b   1.000
_cell.length_c   1.000
_cell.angle_alpha   90.00
_cell.angle_beta   90.00
_cell.angle_gamma   90.00
#
_symmetry.space_group_name_H-M   'P 1'
#
loop_
_entity.id
_entity.type
_entity.pdbx_description
1 polymer ?
#
loop_
_entity_poly.entity_id
_entity_poly.type
_entity_poly.pdbx_seq_one_letter_code
_entity_poly.pdbx_strand_id
1 'polypeptide(L)'
;MKTAALAIVNQSTQGIRYGDLRSLNSHSAKGSERLAIKALLDTFLLKNDHCRAAQNRPSGAPTIVRLSLFDQDLQSNFATQIAAFTEQMEPETYLICELNFSSAWLADSQSSSLYKENLLKLCALTDLLICNIQVYSFLVGHNLEISLANLSRAAAKQSFSQSIAKGLFISDSAAAIGWYIEQNRLGKFCWANSSQSQHCATDHLSAVITLFMLQGKRSCDALVLALAFIDQQPAPDLDKSLQQPNFMSFNNFSWPSDLAHYPTLNTLFDHQQPLKFKSTNTLSLGLYPVVDSIEWLDKLLKLGVPIIQLRIKDTPVSQLDPLIEQAAALGEQYQAKLFINDHWQLAIKHRCYGVHLGQEDLEETDLTAIAQAGLRLGVSTHSEYEWLRALAICPSYIAMGTVYPTTTKPAILIGLNNLKRWCRTLATHFPIVAIGGIKLENIDEVLKSGVGSIAVVTAITRAHDYKLATQLLSDKQQTQCRK
;
A
#
# COMPACT_ATOMS: atom_id res chain seq x y z
N MET A 1 17.11 27.96 -9.53
CA MET A 1 15.72 28.36 -9.80
C MET A 1 14.90 27.10 -9.96
N LYS A 2 14.41 26.53 -8.85
CA LYS A 2 13.44 25.42 -8.86
C LYS A 2 12.09 26.04 -8.47
N THR A 3 11.11 25.89 -9.32
CA THR A 3 9.80 26.56 -9.24
C THR A 3 8.84 25.72 -8.41
N ALA A 4 8.07 26.31 -7.49
CA ALA A 4 6.92 25.65 -6.86
C ALA A 4 5.92 25.21 -7.95
N ALA A 5 5.71 23.91 -8.11
CA ALA A 5 4.81 23.34 -9.10
C ALA A 5 3.51 22.90 -8.41
N LEU A 6 2.42 23.64 -8.65
CA LEU A 6 1.06 23.24 -8.30
C LEU A 6 0.48 22.43 -9.46
N ALA A 7 0.24 21.14 -9.25
CA ALA A 7 -0.42 20.29 -10.23
C ALA A 7 -1.83 19.93 -9.73
N ILE A 8 -2.86 20.40 -10.46
CA ILE A 8 -4.22 19.90 -10.33
C ILE A 8 -4.46 18.97 -11.52
N VAL A 9 -4.53 17.67 -11.27
CA VAL A 9 -4.71 16.67 -12.33
C VAL A 9 -6.11 16.10 -12.26
N ASN A 10 -6.92 16.43 -13.27
CA ASN A 10 -8.29 15.97 -13.40
C ASN A 10 -8.32 14.75 -14.35
N GLN A 11 -8.91 13.62 -13.91
CA GLN A 11 -8.93 12.37 -14.69
C GLN A 11 -9.82 12.49 -15.93
N SER A 12 -9.22 12.55 -17.13
CA SER A 12 -9.72 11.86 -18.33
C SER A 12 -8.58 11.65 -19.32
N THR A 13 -8.53 10.46 -19.92
CA THR A 13 -7.44 9.94 -20.74
C THR A 13 -7.24 10.71 -22.05
N GLN A 14 -6.05 11.28 -22.23
CA GLN A 14 -5.12 11.23 -23.38
C GLN A 14 -4.30 12.53 -23.43
N GLY A 15 -3.06 12.46 -22.95
CA GLY A 15 -2.10 13.57 -22.92
C GLY A 15 -2.15 14.41 -21.64
N ILE A 16 -1.31 14.09 -20.65
CA ILE A 16 -1.04 14.97 -19.52
C ILE A 16 -0.01 16.01 -19.93
N ARG A 17 -0.27 17.29 -19.63
CA ARG A 17 0.72 18.36 -19.72
C ARG A 17 1.23 18.71 -18.32
N TYR A 18 2.54 18.65 -18.15
CA TYR A 18 3.25 19.31 -17.05
C TYR A 18 3.55 20.76 -17.48
N GLY A 19 3.13 21.73 -16.66
CA GLY A 19 3.54 23.13 -16.84
C GLY A 19 4.76 23.42 -15.97
N ASP A 20 5.92 23.61 -16.58
CA ASP A 20 7.08 24.23 -15.93
C ASP A 20 6.93 25.75 -16.09
N LEU A 21 6.79 26.48 -14.98
CA LEU A 21 6.83 27.95 -14.97
C LEU A 21 8.30 28.39 -15.15
N ARG A 22 8.79 28.34 -16.39
CA ARG A 22 10.01 29.05 -16.78
C ARG A 22 9.66 30.34 -17.51
N SER A 23 10.36 31.40 -17.10
CA SER A 23 10.40 32.77 -17.62
C SER A 23 9.25 33.70 -17.23
N LEU A 24 9.43 34.40 -16.11
CA LEU A 24 9.03 35.81 -15.98
C LEU A 24 10.22 36.60 -15.44
N ASN A 25 11.26 36.72 -16.27
CA ASN A 25 12.26 37.78 -16.12
C ASN A 25 12.20 38.65 -17.37
N SER A 26 11.40 39.72 -17.34
CA SER A 26 11.77 40.99 -17.97
C SER A 26 10.78 42.10 -17.58
N HIS A 27 11.32 43.01 -16.77
CA HIS A 27 11.20 44.46 -16.91
C HIS A 27 9.86 45.14 -16.57
N SER A 28 10.01 46.02 -15.57
CA SER A 28 9.27 47.25 -15.33
C SER A 28 7.95 47.19 -14.56
N ALA A 29 7.96 48.03 -13.51
CA ALA A 29 6.87 48.87 -13.04
C ALA A 29 5.62 48.22 -12.44
N LYS A 30 5.49 48.40 -11.11
CA LYS A 30 4.26 48.77 -10.38
C LYS A 30 2.97 48.23 -11.00
N GLY A 31 2.62 46.98 -10.69
CA GLY A 31 1.37 46.34 -11.13
C GLY A 31 1.34 44.81 -11.09
N SER A 32 2.46 44.15 -10.75
CA SER A 32 2.67 42.71 -10.95
C SER A 32 2.19 41.77 -9.84
N GLU A 33 1.76 42.26 -8.66
CA GLU A 33 1.31 41.38 -7.56
C GLU A 33 -0.10 40.81 -7.75
N ARG A 34 -0.98 41.52 -8.49
CA ARG A 34 -2.29 40.97 -8.88
C ARG A 34 -2.22 39.98 -10.04
N LEU A 35 -1.16 40.01 -10.87
CA LEU A 35 -1.02 39.10 -12.01
C LEU A 35 -0.39 37.74 -11.64
N ALA A 36 0.46 37.66 -10.62
CA ALA A 36 1.09 36.39 -10.22
C ALA A 36 0.10 35.43 -9.54
N ILE A 37 -0.76 35.93 -8.65
CA ILE A 37 -1.83 35.17 -8.01
C ILE A 37 -2.95 34.87 -9.00
N LYS A 38 -3.26 35.83 -9.88
CA LYS A 38 -4.19 35.62 -10.99
C LYS A 38 -3.64 34.64 -12.04
N ALA A 39 -2.33 34.48 -12.24
CA ALA A 39 -1.79 33.43 -13.11
C ALA A 39 -1.75 32.05 -12.42
N LEU A 40 -1.49 31.99 -11.11
CA LEU A 40 -1.62 30.77 -10.30
C LEU A 40 -3.07 30.24 -10.27
N LEU A 41 -4.05 31.15 -10.35
CA LEU A 41 -5.49 30.86 -10.30
C LEU A 41 -6.22 30.89 -11.65
N ASP A 42 -5.79 31.65 -12.66
CA ASP A 42 -6.39 31.65 -14.01
C ASP A 42 -5.98 30.39 -14.79
N THR A 43 -4.82 29.79 -14.46
CA THR A 43 -4.47 28.43 -14.91
C THR A 43 -5.43 27.39 -14.31
N PHE A 44 -6.15 27.74 -13.25
CA PHE A 44 -7.16 26.90 -12.61
C PHE A 44 -8.53 26.97 -13.33
N LEU A 45 -8.83 27.99 -14.16
CA LEU A 45 -10.20 28.22 -14.68
C LEU A 45 -10.41 28.64 -16.15
N LEU A 46 -9.41 28.78 -17.02
CA LEU A 46 -9.65 29.23 -18.42
C LEU A 46 -9.51 28.16 -19.53
N LYS A 47 -10.69 27.62 -19.89
CA LYS A 47 -11.24 27.23 -21.22
C LYS A 47 -10.28 26.84 -22.36
N ASN A 48 -10.46 25.60 -22.84
CA ASN A 48 -10.61 25.37 -24.28
C ASN A 48 -11.71 24.34 -24.58
N ASP A 49 -12.53 24.67 -25.58
CA ASP A 49 -13.83 24.10 -25.97
C ASP A 49 -13.84 22.65 -26.49
N HIS A 50 -12.98 21.77 -25.96
CA HIS A 50 -12.97 20.34 -26.30
C HIS A 50 -13.24 19.40 -25.12
N CYS A 51 -13.46 19.94 -23.91
CA CYS A 51 -13.88 19.16 -22.72
C CYS A 51 -15.39 19.21 -22.46
N ARG A 52 -16.24 19.25 -23.51
CA ARG A 52 -17.71 19.12 -23.35
C ARG A 52 -18.21 17.68 -23.17
N ALA A 53 -17.31 16.69 -23.13
CA ALA A 53 -17.68 15.30 -22.82
C ALA A 53 -17.61 14.94 -21.32
N ALA A 54 -17.48 15.94 -20.43
CA ALA A 54 -17.57 15.78 -18.97
C ALA A 54 -19.02 15.63 -18.48
N GLN A 55 -19.79 14.70 -19.06
CA GLN A 55 -21.09 14.30 -18.50
C GLN A 55 -21.02 13.01 -17.66
N ASN A 56 -19.88 12.32 -17.62
CA ASN A 56 -19.72 11.06 -16.89
C ASN A 56 -18.51 11.09 -15.93
N ARG A 57 -18.51 12.02 -14.96
CA ARG A 57 -17.66 11.87 -13.75
C ARG A 57 -18.22 10.66 -12.97
N PRO A 58 -17.44 9.62 -12.61
CA PRO A 58 -17.88 8.72 -11.56
C PRO A 58 -18.00 9.55 -10.28
N SER A 59 -19.22 9.68 -9.77
CA SER A 59 -19.52 10.42 -8.53
C SER A 59 -18.56 9.96 -7.41
N GLY A 60 -17.82 10.90 -6.79
CA GLY A 60 -17.00 10.65 -5.60
C GLY A 60 -15.50 10.35 -5.78
N ALA A 61 -14.89 10.59 -6.95
CA ALA A 61 -13.42 10.49 -7.07
C ALA A 61 -12.72 11.77 -6.51
N PRO A 62 -11.73 11.63 -5.61
CA PRO A 62 -11.07 12.76 -4.95
C PRO A 62 -10.15 13.52 -5.91
N THR A 63 -10.13 14.84 -5.77
CA THR A 63 -9.14 15.71 -6.43
C THR A 63 -7.81 15.55 -5.70
N ILE A 64 -6.70 15.29 -6.39
CA ILE A 64 -5.36 15.22 -5.76
C ILE A 64 -4.62 16.52 -6.07
N VAL A 65 -4.17 17.21 -5.02
CA VAL A 65 -3.30 18.39 -5.11
C VAL A 65 -1.93 18.05 -4.55
N ARG A 66 -0.89 18.24 -5.35
CA ARG A 66 0.50 18.11 -4.92
C ARG A 66 1.13 19.48 -4.74
N LEU A 67 1.70 19.72 -3.57
CA LEU A 67 2.48 20.91 -3.23
C LEU A 67 3.89 20.49 -2.83
N SER A 68 4.91 21.06 -3.44
CA SER A 68 6.32 20.87 -3.05
C SER A 68 6.93 22.23 -2.79
N LEU A 69 7.48 22.42 -1.58
CA LEU A 69 7.98 23.71 -1.09
C LEU A 69 9.47 23.65 -0.79
N PHE A 70 10.20 24.66 -1.26
CA PHE A 70 11.61 24.88 -0.97
C PHE A 70 11.80 26.15 -0.14
N ASP A 71 12.98 26.30 0.45
CA ASP A 71 13.33 27.47 1.28
C ASP A 71 13.19 28.80 0.52
N GLN A 72 13.56 28.81 -0.77
CA GLN A 72 13.41 29.95 -1.67
C GLN A 72 11.95 30.34 -2.01
N ASP A 73 10.98 29.46 -1.75
CA ASP A 73 9.56 29.73 -2.02
C ASP A 73 8.89 30.50 -0.87
N LEU A 74 9.55 30.62 0.29
CA LEU A 74 9.01 31.30 1.46
C LEU A 74 9.19 32.82 1.32
N GLN A 75 8.08 33.51 1.06
CA GLN A 75 8.01 34.97 0.88
C GLN A 75 7.19 35.63 2.01
N SER A 76 7.31 36.94 2.16
CA SER A 76 6.61 37.71 3.22
C SER A 76 5.08 37.57 3.19
N ASN A 77 4.48 37.20 2.05
CA ASN A 77 3.04 37.00 1.87
C ASN A 77 2.58 35.53 2.03
N PHE A 78 3.45 34.61 2.45
CA PHE A 78 3.16 33.18 2.55
C PHE A 78 1.92 32.85 3.41
N ALA A 79 1.72 33.58 4.51
CA ALA A 79 0.53 33.43 5.36
C ALA A 79 -0.78 33.70 4.59
N THR A 80 -0.80 34.76 3.77
CA THR A 80 -1.95 35.12 2.94
C THR A 80 -2.18 34.10 1.83
N GLN A 81 -1.11 33.52 1.27
CA GLN A 81 -1.21 32.48 0.24
C GLN A 81 -1.84 31.19 0.78
N ILE A 82 -1.44 30.74 1.98
CA ILE A 82 -2.06 29.57 2.63
C ILE A 82 -3.54 29.82 2.93
N ALA A 83 -3.88 31.00 3.43
CA ALA A 83 -5.27 31.36 3.70
C ALA A 83 -6.13 31.30 2.41
N ALA A 84 -5.66 31.92 1.33
CA ALA A 84 -6.34 31.90 0.04
C ALA A 84 -6.48 30.48 -0.52
N PHE A 85 -5.43 29.66 -0.40
CA PHE A 85 -5.46 28.26 -0.81
C PHE A 85 -6.54 27.48 -0.04
N THR A 86 -6.60 27.67 1.28
CA THR A 86 -7.58 27.01 2.15
C THR A 86 -9.02 27.37 1.78
N GLU A 87 -9.28 28.64 1.45
CA GLU A 87 -10.61 29.12 1.03
C GLU A 87 -11.07 28.53 -0.31
N GLN A 88 -10.14 28.12 -1.17
CA GLN A 88 -10.41 27.63 -2.53
C GLN A 88 -10.37 26.11 -2.66
N MET A 89 -9.93 25.40 -1.62
CA MET A 89 -9.87 23.94 -1.61
C MET A 89 -11.28 23.34 -1.69
N GLU A 90 -11.51 22.53 -2.73
CA GLU A 90 -12.78 21.82 -2.89
C GLU A 90 -12.95 20.75 -1.80
N PRO A 91 -14.19 20.48 -1.35
CA PRO A 91 -14.48 19.30 -0.57
C PRO A 91 -13.97 18.03 -1.26
N GLU A 92 -13.46 17.06 -0.49
CA GLU A 92 -12.86 15.81 -0.99
C GLU A 92 -11.52 15.94 -1.74
N THR A 93 -10.82 17.07 -1.58
CA THR A 93 -9.43 17.20 -2.04
C THR A 93 -8.47 16.42 -1.14
N TYR A 94 -7.57 15.64 -1.74
CA TYR A 94 -6.44 14.98 -1.09
C TYR A 94 -5.16 15.80 -1.34
N LEU A 95 -4.61 16.38 -0.28
CA LEU A 95 -3.41 17.22 -0.33
C LEU A 95 -2.15 16.43 0.02
N ILE A 96 -1.22 16.35 -0.93
CA ILE A 96 0.14 15.83 -0.73
C ILE A 96 1.08 17.03 -0.62
N CYS A 97 1.73 17.18 0.53
CA CYS A 97 2.69 18.25 0.78
C CYS A 97 4.10 17.68 0.96
N GLU A 98 5.06 18.19 0.21
CA GLU A 98 6.47 17.83 0.31
C GLU A 98 7.28 19.06 0.72
N LEU A 99 8.02 18.95 1.82
CA LEU A 99 8.81 20.06 2.38
C LEU A 99 10.30 19.77 2.24
N ASN A 100 10.96 20.56 1.39
CA ASN A 100 12.36 20.41 0.97
C ASN A 100 13.18 21.64 1.40
N PHE A 101 13.41 21.80 2.71
CA PHE A 101 14.20 22.92 3.23
C PHE A 101 15.65 22.53 3.47
N SER A 102 16.56 23.44 3.11
CA SER A 102 18.00 23.23 3.29
C SER A 102 18.39 23.27 4.77
N SER A 103 19.45 22.53 5.14
CA SER A 103 19.98 22.58 6.51
C SER A 103 20.45 23.98 6.91
N ALA A 104 20.91 24.78 5.95
CA ALA A 104 21.29 26.17 6.16
C ALA A 104 20.08 27.03 6.55
N TRP A 105 18.95 26.87 5.85
CA TRP A 105 17.71 27.57 6.19
C TRP A 105 17.17 27.16 7.56
N LEU A 106 17.18 25.86 7.88
CA LEU A 106 16.72 25.33 9.17
C LEU A 106 17.57 25.83 10.36
N ALA A 107 18.85 26.13 10.14
CA ALA A 107 19.76 26.65 11.17
C ALA A 107 19.58 28.16 11.44
N ASP A 108 19.03 28.92 10.49
CA ASP A 108 18.72 30.34 10.66
C ASP A 108 17.43 30.48 11.49
N SER A 109 17.59 30.55 12.81
CA SER A 109 16.46 30.62 13.75
C SER A 109 15.62 31.90 13.62
N GLN A 110 16.18 32.99 13.08
CA GLN A 110 15.43 34.23 12.86
C GLN A 110 14.49 34.09 11.67
N SER A 111 15.00 33.58 10.53
CA SER A 111 14.20 33.41 9.31
C SER A 111 13.21 32.25 9.43
N SER A 112 13.64 31.10 9.95
CA SER A 112 12.81 29.89 9.99
C SER A 112 11.65 29.98 10.99
N SER A 113 11.87 30.56 12.18
CA SER A 113 10.83 30.69 13.21
C SER A 113 9.64 31.55 12.76
N LEU A 114 9.87 32.52 11.87
CA LEU A 114 8.82 33.37 11.29
C LEU A 114 7.78 32.56 10.50
N TYR A 115 8.21 31.48 9.82
CA TYR A 115 7.36 30.68 8.94
C TYR A 115 6.80 29.43 9.62
N LYS A 116 7.34 29.04 10.78
CA LYS A 116 6.97 27.80 11.48
C LYS A 116 5.47 27.66 11.70
N GLU A 117 4.81 28.71 12.20
CA GLU A 117 3.36 28.67 12.48
C GLU A 117 2.53 28.46 11.21
N ASN A 118 2.90 29.12 10.11
CA ASN A 118 2.22 29.00 8.83
C ASN A 118 2.44 27.62 8.20
N LEU A 119 3.66 27.08 8.30
CA LEU A 119 3.96 25.71 7.87
C LEU A 119 3.13 24.69 8.66
N LEU A 120 2.99 24.85 9.97
CA LEU A 120 2.12 23.99 10.79
C LEU A 120 0.66 24.07 10.38
N LYS A 121 0.15 25.27 10.01
CA LYS A 121 -1.21 25.43 9.46
C LYS A 121 -1.39 24.68 8.14
N LEU A 122 -0.44 24.79 7.21
CA LEU A 122 -0.46 24.05 5.95
C LEU A 122 -0.40 22.53 6.19
N CYS A 123 0.48 22.09 7.08
CA CYS A 123 0.62 20.70 7.47
C CYS A 123 -0.73 20.18 8.02
N ALA A 124 -1.42 20.92 8.89
CA ALA A 124 -2.72 20.50 9.42
C ALA A 124 -3.81 20.26 8.36
N LEU A 125 -3.67 20.85 7.16
CA LEU A 125 -4.57 20.62 6.01
C LEU A 125 -4.14 19.43 5.14
N THR A 126 -2.93 18.91 5.35
CA THR A 126 -2.29 17.93 4.50
C THR A 126 -2.77 16.51 4.80
N ASP A 127 -3.10 15.75 3.75
CA ASP A 127 -3.41 14.33 3.87
C ASP A 127 -2.14 13.48 3.95
N LEU A 128 -1.14 13.77 3.10
CA LEU A 128 0.16 13.10 3.13
C LEU A 128 1.31 14.13 3.16
N LEU A 129 2.02 14.20 4.29
CA LEU A 129 3.22 15.00 4.44
C LEU A 129 4.46 14.17 4.12
N ILE A 130 5.37 14.72 3.32
CA ILE A 130 6.65 14.13 2.95
C ILE A 130 7.74 15.12 3.33
N CYS A 131 8.71 14.70 4.14
CA CYS A 131 9.81 15.57 4.53
C CYS A 131 11.03 14.75 4.95
N ASN A 132 12.17 15.41 5.12
CA ASN A 132 13.33 14.80 5.79
C ASN A 132 13.23 14.95 7.32
N ILE A 133 14.04 14.18 8.04
CA ILE A 133 14.06 14.20 9.51
C ILE A 133 14.37 15.58 10.10
N GLN A 134 15.22 16.38 9.46
CA GLN A 134 15.59 17.72 9.95
C GLN A 134 14.39 18.69 9.89
N VAL A 135 13.64 18.68 8.79
CA VAL A 135 12.40 19.45 8.63
C VAL A 135 11.36 19.00 9.64
N TYR A 136 11.20 17.69 9.82
CA TYR A 136 10.27 17.16 10.80
C TYR A 136 10.62 17.62 12.22
N SER A 137 11.89 17.51 12.65
CA SER A 137 12.37 17.99 13.94
C SER A 137 12.12 19.49 14.15
N PHE A 138 12.33 20.30 13.11
CA PHE A 138 12.03 21.73 13.14
C PHE A 138 10.55 22.01 13.40
N LEU A 139 9.64 21.31 12.69
CA LEU A 139 8.20 21.48 12.86
C LEU A 139 7.74 21.11 14.28
N VAL A 140 8.19 19.97 14.80
CA VAL A 140 7.75 19.48 16.12
C VAL A 140 8.48 20.14 17.30
N GLY A 141 9.59 20.85 17.07
CA GLY A 141 10.31 21.57 18.11
C GLY A 141 11.08 20.68 19.09
N HIS A 142 11.39 19.44 18.72
CA HIS A 142 12.21 18.52 19.50
C HIS A 142 13.50 18.19 18.74
N ASN A 143 14.65 18.33 19.41
CA ASN A 143 15.89 17.68 18.99
C ASN A 143 15.70 16.18 19.15
N LEU A 144 15.23 15.52 18.09
CA LEU A 144 15.06 14.09 18.07
C LEU A 144 16.45 13.47 17.91
N GLU A 145 17.16 13.23 19.02
CA GLU A 145 18.20 12.22 19.02
C GLU A 145 17.55 10.90 18.58
N ILE A 146 17.98 10.41 17.41
CA ILE A 146 17.39 9.29 16.70
C ILE A 146 17.58 8.01 17.52
N SER A 147 16.65 7.75 18.43
CA SER A 147 16.41 6.42 18.97
C SER A 147 15.04 5.98 18.44
N LEU A 148 15.04 4.80 17.81
CA LEU A 148 13.85 4.13 17.26
C LEU A 148 12.69 4.10 18.26
N ALA A 149 13.02 4.01 19.55
CA ALA A 149 12.08 3.93 20.66
C ALA A 149 11.46 5.30 21.03
N ASN A 150 12.06 6.42 20.62
CA ASN A 150 11.55 7.77 20.86
C ASN A 150 10.59 8.22 19.75
N LEU A 151 10.89 7.92 18.47
CA LEU A 151 9.96 8.17 17.36
C LEU A 151 8.72 7.28 17.47
N SER A 152 8.90 6.00 17.83
CA SER A 152 7.77 5.07 18.04
C SER A 152 6.98 5.39 19.32
N ARG A 153 7.61 5.75 20.45
CA ARG A 153 6.87 6.21 21.64
C ARG A 153 6.21 7.56 21.45
N ALA A 154 6.81 8.49 20.71
CA ALA A 154 6.17 9.77 20.39
C ALA A 154 4.94 9.56 19.50
N ALA A 155 5.03 8.69 18.49
CA ALA A 155 3.90 8.32 17.64
C ALA A 155 2.84 7.45 18.33
N ALA A 156 3.22 6.58 19.28
CA ALA A 156 2.31 5.62 19.94
C ALA A 156 1.77 6.07 21.31
N LYS A 157 2.46 6.94 22.06
CA LYS A 157 1.95 7.50 23.34
C LYS A 157 1.25 8.84 23.19
N GLN A 158 1.33 9.47 22.03
CA GLN A 158 0.54 10.65 21.71
C GLN A 158 -0.07 10.45 20.35
N SER A 159 -1.34 10.04 20.32
CA SER A 159 -2.20 10.32 19.17
C SER A 159 -2.04 11.81 18.86
N PHE A 160 -1.29 12.16 17.82
CA PHE A 160 -1.18 13.48 17.19
C PHE A 160 -1.67 14.64 18.05
N SER A 161 -0.94 15.02 19.12
CA SER A 161 -1.35 16.17 19.95
C SER A 161 -1.21 17.51 19.19
N GLN A 162 -0.59 17.49 18.01
CA GLN A 162 -0.66 18.52 16.97
C GLN A 162 -0.79 17.83 15.61
N SER A 163 -2.02 17.68 15.09
CA SER A 163 -2.30 16.96 13.84
C SER A 163 -1.71 17.69 12.63
N ILE A 164 -0.44 17.42 12.31
CA ILE A 164 0.28 18.02 11.18
C ILE A 164 0.08 17.29 9.84
N ALA A 165 -0.59 16.12 9.81
CA ALA A 165 -1.08 15.47 8.59
C ALA A 165 -1.85 14.19 8.95
N LYS A 166 -2.65 13.64 8.02
CA LYS A 166 -3.29 12.31 8.20
C LYS A 166 -2.32 11.15 8.00
N GLY A 167 -1.34 11.34 7.12
CA GLY A 167 -0.23 10.44 6.83
C GLY A 167 1.09 11.19 6.73
N LEU A 168 2.19 10.55 7.08
CA LEU A 168 3.51 11.17 7.13
C LEU A 168 4.59 10.18 6.66
N PHE A 169 5.41 10.59 5.71
CA PHE A 169 6.66 9.92 5.33
C PHE A 169 7.87 10.79 5.68
N ILE A 170 8.70 10.31 6.60
CA ILE A 170 9.95 10.98 7.00
C ILE A 170 11.10 10.20 6.39
N SER A 171 11.92 10.83 5.56
CA SER A 171 13.16 10.25 5.04
C SER A 171 14.37 10.65 5.90
N ASP A 172 15.32 9.73 6.06
CA ASP A 172 16.66 10.06 6.51
C ASP A 172 17.51 10.41 5.30
N SER A 173 17.93 11.67 5.12
CA SER A 173 18.78 12.03 3.98
C SER A 173 20.15 11.34 4.00
N ALA A 174 20.61 10.86 5.16
CA ALA A 174 21.91 10.20 5.31
C ALA A 174 21.83 8.68 5.10
N ALA A 175 20.65 8.08 5.11
CA ALA A 175 20.45 6.63 5.01
C ALA A 175 19.28 6.28 4.09
N ALA A 176 19.29 5.12 3.42
CA ALA A 176 18.15 4.66 2.63
C ALA A 176 17.02 4.10 3.52
N ILE A 177 16.54 4.94 4.43
CA ILE A 177 15.56 4.62 5.47
C ILE A 177 14.50 5.71 5.49
N GLY A 178 13.24 5.30 5.68
CA GLY A 178 12.12 6.21 5.88
C GLY A 178 11.07 5.63 6.79
N TRP A 179 10.31 6.50 7.45
CA TRP A 179 9.25 6.12 8.37
C TRP A 179 7.92 6.61 7.81
N TYR A 180 6.97 5.69 7.70
CA TYR A 180 5.61 5.98 7.31
C TYR A 180 4.69 5.84 8.50
N ILE A 181 3.82 6.82 8.70
CA ILE A 181 2.85 6.88 9.79
C ILE A 181 1.47 7.21 9.21
N GLU A 182 0.46 6.38 9.45
CA GLU A 182 -0.94 6.64 9.05
C GLU A 182 -1.90 5.93 10.00
N GLN A 183 -2.86 6.66 10.60
CA GLN A 183 -3.96 6.11 11.42
C GLN A 183 -3.60 5.12 12.55
N ASN A 184 -2.34 5.11 13.05
CA ASN A 184 -1.70 4.20 14.04
C ASN A 184 -0.77 3.12 13.46
N ARG A 185 -0.65 3.02 12.14
CA ARG A 185 0.32 2.13 11.49
C ARG A 185 1.65 2.84 11.38
N LEU A 186 2.70 2.25 11.98
CA LEU A 186 4.09 2.67 11.79
C LEU A 186 4.84 1.62 10.98
N GLY A 187 5.43 2.06 9.87
CA GLY A 187 6.31 1.23 9.04
C GLY A 187 7.66 1.90 8.85
N LYS A 188 8.74 1.18 9.13
CA LYS A 188 10.10 1.61 8.75
C LYS A 188 10.45 0.95 7.42
N PHE A 189 10.53 1.76 6.37
CA PHE A 189 10.96 1.35 5.05
C PHE A 189 12.48 1.44 4.97
N CYS A 190 13.11 0.40 4.43
CA CYS A 190 14.53 0.40 4.07
C CYS A 190 14.67 -0.03 2.61
N TRP A 191 15.39 0.72 1.80
CA TRP A 191 15.63 0.41 0.38
C TRP A 191 17.12 0.47 0.05
N ALA A 192 17.51 0.10 -1.18
CA ALA A 192 18.91 0.06 -1.55
C ALA A 192 19.54 1.46 -1.56
N ASN A 193 20.70 1.57 -0.90
CA ASN A 193 21.48 2.80 -0.78
C ASN A 193 22.41 2.97 -1.99
N SER A 194 21.87 3.02 -3.21
CA SER A 194 22.67 3.55 -4.30
C SER A 194 22.83 5.06 -4.04
N SER A 195 24.04 5.61 -4.21
CA SER A 195 24.29 7.07 -4.06
C SER A 195 23.38 7.94 -4.95
N GLN A 196 22.70 7.29 -5.89
CA GLN A 196 21.75 7.84 -6.83
C GLN A 196 20.29 7.80 -6.35
N SER A 197 19.89 6.78 -5.57
CA SER A 197 18.55 6.71 -4.95
C SER A 197 18.39 7.77 -3.86
N GLN A 198 19.46 8.17 -3.18
CA GLN A 198 19.43 9.21 -2.13
C GLN A 198 18.99 10.59 -2.65
N HIS A 199 19.50 11.05 -3.80
CA HIS A 199 19.10 12.35 -4.37
C HIS A 199 17.76 12.30 -5.10
N CYS A 200 17.43 11.15 -5.69
CA CYS A 200 16.24 10.99 -6.51
C CYS A 200 14.96 10.71 -5.70
N ALA A 201 15.09 10.08 -4.52
CA ALA A 201 13.98 9.72 -3.66
C ALA A 201 13.40 10.88 -2.85
N THR A 202 14.03 12.07 -2.80
CA THR A 202 13.49 13.23 -2.07
C THR A 202 12.88 14.30 -2.98
N ASP A 203 13.35 14.44 -4.22
CA ASP A 203 12.87 15.51 -5.12
C ASP A 203 11.67 15.08 -5.99
N HIS A 204 11.41 13.77 -6.09
CA HIS A 204 10.44 13.20 -7.03
C HIS A 204 9.45 12.22 -6.40
N LEU A 205 9.60 11.90 -5.12
CA LEU A 205 8.77 10.90 -4.46
C LEU A 205 7.31 11.34 -4.38
N SER A 206 7.05 12.58 -3.97
CA SER A 206 5.68 13.12 -3.97
C SER A 206 5.03 13.05 -5.36
N ALA A 207 5.81 13.26 -6.43
CA ALA A 207 5.35 13.20 -7.81
C ALA A 207 4.96 11.77 -8.22
N VAL A 208 5.83 10.79 -7.96
CA VAL A 208 5.59 9.39 -8.31
C VAL A 208 4.46 8.79 -7.47
N ILE A 209 4.36 9.14 -6.19
CA ILE A 209 3.21 8.80 -5.33
C ILE A 209 1.92 9.32 -5.97
N THR A 210 1.90 10.60 -6.36
CA THR A 210 0.74 11.21 -7.04
C THR A 210 0.35 10.40 -8.29
N LEU A 211 1.31 9.97 -9.10
CA LEU A 211 1.05 9.18 -10.32
C LEU A 211 0.39 7.83 -10.02
N PHE A 212 0.84 7.11 -8.99
CA PHE A 212 0.20 5.85 -8.60
C PHE A 212 -1.17 6.08 -7.95
N MET A 213 -1.35 7.15 -7.18
CA MET A 213 -2.65 7.51 -6.61
C MET A 213 -3.68 7.84 -7.70
N LEU A 214 -3.27 8.53 -8.77
CA LEU A 214 -4.10 8.76 -9.95
C LEU A 214 -4.50 7.47 -10.69
N GLN A 215 -3.80 6.35 -10.43
CA GLN A 215 -4.16 5.01 -10.93
C GLN A 215 -5.02 4.22 -9.92
N GLY A 216 -5.56 4.91 -8.91
CA GLY A 216 -6.46 4.34 -7.90
C GLY A 216 -5.74 3.66 -6.73
N LYS A 217 -4.43 3.89 -6.55
CA LYS A 217 -3.69 3.38 -5.39
C LYS A 217 -3.92 4.28 -4.17
N ARG A 218 -3.98 3.67 -2.98
CA ARG A 218 -3.95 4.41 -1.72
C ARG A 218 -2.54 5.01 -1.53
N SER A 219 -2.43 6.02 -0.67
CA SER A 219 -1.17 6.68 -0.28
C SER A 219 -0.06 5.67 0.10
N CYS A 220 -0.36 4.73 0.99
CA CYS A 220 0.60 3.71 1.44
C CYS A 220 1.06 2.76 0.31
N ASP A 221 0.14 2.35 -0.56
CA ASP A 221 0.45 1.48 -1.70
C ASP A 221 1.24 2.24 -2.78
N ALA A 222 0.86 3.49 -3.03
CA ALA A 222 1.54 4.40 -3.93
C ALA A 222 2.96 4.71 -3.45
N LEU A 223 3.18 4.84 -2.13
CA LEU A 223 4.52 4.98 -1.54
C LEU A 223 5.39 3.74 -1.81
N VAL A 224 4.88 2.53 -1.55
CA VAL A 224 5.60 1.27 -1.83
C VAL A 224 6.01 1.20 -3.30
N LEU A 225 5.05 1.45 -4.19
CA LEU A 225 5.27 1.44 -5.63
C LEU A 225 6.20 2.56 -6.10
N ALA A 226 6.12 3.75 -5.50
CA ALA A 226 6.98 4.87 -5.86
C ALA A 226 8.43 4.62 -5.48
N LEU A 227 8.68 4.08 -4.29
CA LEU A 227 10.02 3.67 -3.86
C LEU A 227 10.59 2.61 -4.81
N ALA A 228 9.81 1.57 -5.12
CA ALA A 228 10.22 0.53 -6.07
C ALA A 228 10.43 1.08 -7.50
N PHE A 229 9.59 2.02 -7.92
CA PHE A 229 9.69 2.67 -9.24
C PHE A 229 10.94 3.52 -9.36
N ILE A 230 11.31 4.24 -8.31
CA ILE A 230 12.51 5.09 -8.30
C ILE A 230 13.76 4.19 -8.29
N ASP A 231 13.76 3.11 -7.52
CA ASP A 231 14.89 2.17 -7.43
C ASP A 231 15.16 1.43 -8.75
N GLN A 232 14.11 1.07 -9.51
CA GLN A 232 14.27 0.40 -10.81
C GLN A 232 14.82 1.31 -11.93
N GLN A 233 14.87 2.63 -11.77
CA GLN A 233 15.31 3.52 -12.86
C GLN A 233 16.84 3.49 -13.01
N PRO A 234 17.36 3.45 -14.24
CA PRO A 234 18.79 3.59 -14.48
C PRO A 234 19.29 5.00 -14.17
N ALA A 235 20.60 5.11 -13.96
CA ALA A 235 21.31 6.37 -13.78
C ALA A 235 21.10 7.38 -14.94
N PRO A 236 21.46 8.66 -14.72
CA PRO A 236 20.61 9.84 -14.57
C PRO A 236 19.88 10.29 -15.86
N ASP A 237 18.87 9.55 -16.31
CA ASP A 237 17.87 10.09 -17.27
C ASP A 237 16.59 10.59 -16.59
N LEU A 238 16.51 10.53 -15.25
CA LEU A 238 15.34 11.02 -14.53
C LEU A 238 15.20 12.55 -14.62
N ASP A 239 16.31 13.28 -14.50
CA ASP A 239 16.32 14.74 -14.62
C ASP A 239 15.88 15.18 -16.04
N LYS A 240 16.32 14.49 -17.09
CA LYS A 240 15.88 14.79 -18.47
C LYS A 240 14.43 14.40 -18.71
N SER A 241 13.97 13.29 -18.15
CA SER A 241 12.59 12.82 -18.33
C SER A 241 11.57 13.65 -17.55
N LEU A 242 11.99 14.32 -16.48
CA LEU A 242 11.17 15.25 -15.70
C LEU A 242 11.29 16.70 -16.17
N GLN A 243 12.45 17.14 -16.69
CA GLN A 243 12.64 18.48 -17.25
C GLN A 243 12.13 18.62 -18.70
N GLN A 244 11.91 17.52 -19.42
CA GLN A 244 11.18 17.50 -20.68
C GLN A 244 9.73 17.07 -20.41
N PRO A 245 8.75 17.99 -20.37
CA PRO A 245 7.36 17.69 -19.99
C PRO A 245 6.62 16.73 -20.94
N ASN A 246 7.25 16.35 -22.06
CA ASN A 246 6.75 15.35 -23.00
C ASN A 246 7.37 13.94 -22.82
N PHE A 247 8.33 13.74 -21.92
CA PHE A 247 9.13 12.50 -21.88
C PHE A 247 8.71 11.48 -20.81
N MET A 248 7.95 11.87 -19.78
CA MET A 248 7.08 10.92 -19.09
C MET A 248 5.75 10.81 -19.85
N SER A 249 5.83 10.32 -21.09
CA SER A 249 4.66 9.66 -21.66
C SER A 249 4.30 8.51 -20.71
N PHE A 250 3.02 8.36 -20.37
CA PHE A 250 2.50 7.16 -19.70
C PHE A 250 2.98 5.85 -20.35
N ASN A 251 3.39 5.90 -21.61
CA ASN A 251 3.97 4.76 -22.33
C ASN A 251 5.33 4.30 -21.77
N ASN A 252 6.08 5.14 -21.06
CA ASN A 252 7.37 4.79 -20.43
C ASN A 252 7.27 4.53 -18.91
N PHE A 253 6.09 4.73 -18.30
CA PHE A 253 5.88 4.42 -16.89
C PHE A 253 5.64 2.91 -16.72
N SER A 254 6.68 2.17 -16.37
CA SER A 254 6.59 0.73 -16.11
C SER A 254 6.26 0.43 -14.65
N TRP A 255 5.30 -0.47 -14.44
CA TRP A 255 5.05 -1.06 -13.13
C TRP A 255 6.29 -1.80 -12.64
N PRO A 256 6.76 -1.56 -11.40
CA PRO A 256 7.80 -2.38 -10.79
C PRO A 256 7.37 -3.84 -10.81
N SER A 257 8.29 -4.71 -11.21
CA SER A 257 7.99 -6.14 -11.38
C SER A 257 9.03 -7.07 -10.78
N ASP A 258 10.24 -6.58 -10.50
CA ASP A 258 11.27 -7.31 -9.77
C ASP A 258 11.17 -6.99 -8.27
N LEU A 259 11.09 -8.03 -7.44
CA LEU A 259 11.02 -7.91 -5.99
C LEU A 259 12.26 -7.22 -5.41
N ALA A 260 13.42 -7.31 -6.08
CA ALA A 260 14.66 -6.71 -5.61
C ALA A 260 14.61 -5.18 -5.48
N HIS A 261 13.74 -4.51 -6.25
CA HIS A 261 13.55 -3.06 -6.19
C HIS A 261 12.59 -2.61 -5.10
N TYR A 262 11.77 -3.51 -4.57
CA TYR A 262 10.82 -3.12 -3.54
C TYR A 262 11.53 -2.83 -2.22
N PRO A 263 11.09 -1.79 -1.49
CA PRO A 263 11.65 -1.52 -0.17
C PRO A 263 11.33 -2.68 0.76
N THR A 264 12.22 -2.99 1.69
CA THR A 264 11.90 -3.84 2.83
C THR A 264 11.12 -3.04 3.86
N LEU A 265 10.13 -3.68 4.49
CA LEU A 265 9.34 -3.06 5.54
C LEU A 265 9.66 -3.73 6.87
N ASN A 266 10.25 -2.95 7.78
CA ASN A 266 10.34 -3.32 9.19
C ASN A 266 9.13 -2.71 9.90
N THR A 267 8.14 -3.55 10.12
CA THR A 267 6.98 -3.27 10.97
C THR A 267 7.39 -3.41 12.43
N LEU A 268 6.72 -2.70 13.35
CA LEU A 268 6.94 -2.79 14.81
C LEU A 268 6.65 -4.18 15.42
N PHE A 269 6.71 -5.27 14.66
CA PHE A 269 6.69 -6.61 15.22
C PHE A 269 7.93 -6.75 16.11
N ASP A 270 7.76 -6.60 17.42
CA ASP A 270 8.82 -6.68 18.41
C ASP A 270 9.28 -8.13 18.53
N HIS A 271 10.09 -8.56 17.56
CA HIS A 271 10.63 -9.89 17.51
C HIS A 271 12.14 -9.80 17.70
N GLN A 272 12.61 -10.32 18.84
CA GLN A 272 14.03 -10.40 19.16
C GLN A 272 14.80 -11.31 18.20
N GLN A 273 14.10 -12.18 17.46
CA GLN A 273 14.66 -13.12 16.49
C GLN A 273 13.79 -13.22 15.24
N PRO A 274 14.37 -13.58 14.07
CA PRO A 274 13.60 -13.83 12.86
C PRO A 274 12.55 -14.93 13.08
N LEU A 275 11.29 -14.64 12.76
CA LEU A 275 10.23 -15.64 12.77
C LEU A 275 10.50 -16.70 11.70
N LYS A 276 10.36 -17.98 12.06
CA LYS A 276 10.53 -19.09 11.14
C LYS A 276 9.31 -20.00 11.17
N PHE A 277 8.33 -19.70 10.33
CA PHE A 277 7.18 -20.58 10.11
C PHE A 277 7.58 -21.83 9.31
N LYS A 278 6.85 -22.93 9.48
CA LYS A 278 7.09 -24.13 8.64
C LYS A 278 6.73 -23.81 7.18
N SER A 279 7.48 -24.39 6.24
CA SER A 279 7.14 -24.31 4.82
C SER A 279 5.98 -25.24 4.47
N THR A 280 5.20 -24.86 3.45
CA THR A 280 4.20 -25.73 2.81
C THR A 280 4.85 -26.84 1.96
N ASN A 281 6.16 -26.75 1.72
CA ASN A 281 6.97 -27.63 0.86
C ASN A 281 6.55 -27.63 -0.62
N THR A 282 5.79 -26.62 -1.05
CA THR A 282 5.35 -26.44 -2.44
C THR A 282 4.93 -24.99 -2.68
N LEU A 283 5.18 -24.46 -3.88
CA LEU A 283 4.65 -23.16 -4.34
C LEU A 283 3.21 -23.25 -4.86
N SER A 284 2.72 -24.47 -5.14
CA SER A 284 1.36 -24.75 -5.58
C SER A 284 0.66 -25.61 -4.55
N LEU A 285 -0.31 -25.02 -3.85
CA LEU A 285 -1.10 -25.69 -2.82
C LEU A 285 -2.28 -26.47 -3.40
N GLY A 286 -2.71 -26.15 -4.61
CA GLY A 286 -3.87 -26.81 -5.21
C GLY A 286 -5.15 -25.98 -5.21
N LEU A 287 -6.26 -26.69 -5.38
CA LEU A 287 -7.59 -26.22 -4.99
C LEU A 287 -7.64 -26.10 -3.46
N TYR A 288 -8.04 -24.94 -2.95
CA TYR A 288 -8.09 -24.60 -1.54
C TYR A 288 -9.52 -24.22 -1.12
N PRO A 289 -10.37 -25.16 -0.70
CA PRO A 289 -11.70 -24.80 -0.22
C PRO A 289 -11.63 -24.08 1.14
N VAL A 290 -12.52 -23.11 1.32
CA VAL A 290 -12.76 -22.44 2.60
C VAL A 290 -14.21 -22.72 3.01
N VAL A 291 -14.38 -23.36 4.17
CA VAL A 291 -15.67 -23.85 4.67
C VAL A 291 -15.97 -23.31 6.07
N ASP A 292 -17.24 -23.24 6.44
CA ASP A 292 -17.72 -22.61 7.68
C ASP A 292 -18.29 -23.60 8.70
N SER A 293 -18.22 -24.91 8.43
CA SER A 293 -18.75 -25.94 9.34
C SER A 293 -17.98 -27.25 9.25
N ILE A 294 -18.09 -28.05 10.30
CA ILE A 294 -17.53 -29.41 10.36
C ILE A 294 -18.21 -30.33 9.33
N GLU A 295 -19.50 -30.12 9.06
CA GLU A 295 -20.23 -30.87 8.04
C GLU A 295 -19.60 -30.67 6.65
N TRP A 296 -19.30 -29.42 6.28
CA TRP A 296 -18.64 -29.12 5.01
C TRP A 296 -17.20 -29.62 4.96
N LEU A 297 -16.48 -29.51 6.08
CA LEU A 297 -15.14 -30.06 6.22
C LEU A 297 -15.14 -31.57 5.93
N ASP A 298 -15.96 -32.35 6.65
CA ASP A 298 -16.04 -33.81 6.47
C ASP A 298 -16.48 -34.20 5.04
N LYS A 299 -17.46 -33.48 4.45
CA LYS A 299 -17.89 -33.71 3.06
C LYS A 299 -16.73 -33.61 2.07
N LEU A 300 -15.90 -32.57 2.17
CA LEU A 300 -14.81 -32.33 1.22
C LEU A 300 -13.60 -33.21 1.49
N LEU A 301 -13.32 -33.54 2.75
CA LEU A 301 -12.27 -34.49 3.12
C LEU A 301 -12.56 -35.90 2.58
N LYS A 302 -13.83 -36.34 2.60
CA LYS A 302 -14.27 -37.60 1.96
C LYS A 302 -14.07 -37.63 0.43
N LEU A 303 -13.97 -36.46 -0.21
CA LEU A 303 -13.63 -36.35 -1.63
C LEU A 303 -12.12 -36.31 -1.90
N GLY A 304 -11.28 -36.40 -0.85
CA GLY A 304 -9.83 -36.40 -0.99
C GLY A 304 -9.22 -35.01 -1.20
N VAL A 305 -9.91 -33.94 -0.78
CA VAL A 305 -9.34 -32.57 -0.83
C VAL A 305 -8.12 -32.49 0.10
N PRO A 306 -6.91 -32.20 -0.40
CA PRO A 306 -5.67 -32.34 0.37
C PRO A 306 -5.35 -31.13 1.26
N ILE A 307 -5.99 -29.98 1.01
CA ILE A 307 -5.80 -28.74 1.76
C ILE A 307 -7.14 -28.01 1.87
N ILE A 308 -7.46 -27.52 3.07
CA ILE A 308 -8.75 -26.90 3.36
C ILE A 308 -8.61 -25.94 4.53
N GLN A 309 -9.44 -24.89 4.55
CA GLN A 309 -9.53 -23.97 5.68
C GLN A 309 -10.92 -24.03 6.32
N LEU A 310 -10.94 -24.15 7.64
CA LEU A 310 -12.13 -23.97 8.45
C LEU A 310 -12.20 -22.53 8.95
N ARG A 311 -13.31 -21.86 8.66
CA ARG A 311 -13.59 -20.48 8.99
C ARG A 311 -14.97 -20.33 9.60
N ILE A 312 -15.04 -20.53 10.90
CA ILE A 312 -16.25 -20.33 11.70
C ILE A 312 -16.23 -18.89 12.22
N LYS A 313 -17.34 -18.17 12.09
CA LYS A 313 -17.51 -16.81 12.59
C LYS A 313 -18.52 -16.77 13.72
N ASP A 314 -18.52 -15.66 14.46
CA ASP A 314 -19.60 -15.26 15.38
C ASP A 314 -19.95 -16.35 16.41
N THR A 315 -18.96 -17.19 16.77
CA THR A 315 -19.11 -18.31 17.70
C THR A 315 -18.23 -18.09 18.92
N PRO A 316 -18.79 -18.14 20.15
CA PRO A 316 -18.00 -18.01 21.37
C PRO A 316 -16.90 -19.06 21.47
N VAL A 317 -15.74 -18.69 22.02
CA VAL A 317 -14.56 -19.57 22.14
C VAL A 317 -14.90 -20.92 22.80
N SER A 318 -15.76 -20.93 23.82
CA SER A 318 -16.17 -22.16 24.52
C SER A 318 -16.93 -23.16 23.63
N GLN A 319 -17.66 -22.68 22.63
CA GLN A 319 -18.37 -23.50 21.65
C GLN A 319 -17.47 -23.86 20.46
N LEU A 320 -16.47 -23.02 20.19
CA LEU A 320 -15.54 -23.19 19.08
C LEU A 320 -14.44 -24.24 19.36
N ASP A 321 -13.95 -24.31 20.59
CA ASP A 321 -12.92 -25.24 21.02
C ASP A 321 -13.22 -26.72 20.65
N PRO A 322 -14.39 -27.31 21.00
CA PRO A 322 -14.71 -28.68 20.58
C PRO A 322 -14.88 -28.83 19.06
N LEU A 323 -15.29 -27.79 18.34
CA LEU A 323 -15.38 -27.82 16.88
C LEU A 323 -13.98 -27.88 16.25
N ILE A 324 -13.03 -27.10 16.75
CA ILE A 324 -11.64 -27.13 16.25
C ILE A 324 -10.95 -28.44 16.63
N GLU A 325 -11.21 -28.99 17.82
CA GLU A 325 -10.75 -30.33 18.19
C GLU A 325 -11.22 -31.39 17.19
N GLN A 326 -12.53 -31.39 16.88
CA GLN A 326 -13.10 -32.30 15.89
C GLN A 326 -12.52 -32.07 14.50
N ALA A 327 -12.33 -30.81 14.10
CA ALA A 327 -11.71 -30.46 12.83
C ALA A 327 -10.27 -30.99 12.73
N ALA A 328 -9.48 -30.83 13.78
CA ALA A 328 -8.11 -31.33 13.86
C ALA A 328 -8.06 -32.86 13.72
N ALA A 329 -8.94 -33.58 14.42
CA ALA A 329 -9.06 -35.03 14.31
C ALA A 329 -9.43 -35.47 12.87
N LEU A 330 -10.34 -34.76 12.20
CA LEU A 330 -10.67 -35.02 10.80
C LEU A 330 -9.47 -34.73 9.88
N GLY A 331 -8.77 -33.62 10.09
CA GLY A 331 -7.57 -33.26 9.34
C GLY A 331 -6.50 -34.36 9.43
N GLU A 332 -6.27 -34.92 10.62
CA GLU A 332 -5.36 -36.03 10.83
C GLU A 332 -5.86 -37.33 10.17
N GLN A 333 -7.13 -37.69 10.39
CA GLN A 333 -7.75 -38.90 9.83
C GLN A 333 -7.63 -38.97 8.30
N TYR A 334 -7.86 -37.85 7.62
CA TYR A 334 -7.80 -37.77 6.15
C TYR A 334 -6.44 -37.29 5.63
N GLN A 335 -5.44 -37.11 6.50
CA GLN A 335 -4.11 -36.57 6.16
C GLN A 335 -4.16 -35.23 5.41
N ALA A 336 -5.16 -34.41 5.71
CA ALA A 336 -5.39 -33.14 5.06
C ALA A 336 -4.65 -31.99 5.76
N LYS A 337 -4.20 -31.03 4.96
CA LYS A 337 -3.57 -29.79 5.41
C LYS A 337 -4.65 -28.82 5.89
N LEU A 338 -5.13 -29.01 7.11
CA LEU A 338 -6.18 -28.16 7.71
C LEU A 338 -5.60 -26.85 8.25
N PHE A 339 -6.08 -25.73 7.73
CA PHE A 339 -5.86 -24.39 8.28
C PHE A 339 -7.05 -23.92 9.10
N ILE A 340 -6.81 -23.36 10.27
CA ILE A 340 -7.82 -22.68 11.08
C ILE A 340 -7.73 -21.18 10.82
N ASN A 341 -8.86 -20.53 10.54
CA ASN A 341 -8.92 -19.08 10.36
C ASN A 341 -8.95 -18.37 11.73
N ASP A 342 -8.13 -17.33 11.92
CA ASP A 342 -8.05 -16.38 13.05
C ASP A 342 -7.68 -16.99 14.43
N HIS A 343 -8.21 -18.16 14.79
CA HIS A 343 -8.13 -18.77 16.11
C HIS A 343 -6.81 -19.52 16.38
N TRP A 344 -5.69 -18.80 16.33
CA TRP A 344 -4.34 -19.35 16.44
C TRP A 344 -4.08 -20.11 17.75
N GLN A 345 -4.61 -19.66 18.90
CA GLN A 345 -4.42 -20.37 20.17
C GLN A 345 -5.03 -21.77 20.13
N LEU A 346 -6.21 -21.91 19.53
CA LEU A 346 -6.89 -23.20 19.38
C LEU A 346 -6.18 -24.08 18.35
N ALA A 347 -5.65 -23.48 17.28
CA ALA A 347 -4.81 -24.20 16.30
C ALA A 347 -3.55 -24.78 16.95
N ILE A 348 -2.91 -24.04 17.88
CA ILE A 348 -1.76 -24.54 18.67
C ILE A 348 -2.21 -25.65 19.61
N LYS A 349 -3.27 -25.40 20.40
CA LYS A 349 -3.81 -26.35 21.39
C LYS A 349 -4.08 -27.72 20.77
N HIS A 350 -4.71 -27.74 19.60
CA HIS A 350 -5.12 -28.95 18.89
C HIS A 350 -4.12 -29.39 17.80
N ARG A 351 -2.92 -28.81 17.77
CA ARG A 351 -1.82 -29.18 16.85
C ARG A 351 -2.23 -29.22 15.37
N CYS A 352 -3.05 -28.25 14.93
CA CYS A 352 -3.48 -28.16 13.54
C CYS A 352 -2.30 -27.91 12.58
N TYR A 353 -2.50 -28.17 11.29
CA TYR A 353 -1.45 -28.03 10.28
C TYR A 353 -0.97 -26.57 10.11
N GLY A 354 -1.89 -25.61 10.25
CA GLY A 354 -1.56 -24.18 10.24
C GLY A 354 -2.73 -23.28 10.61
N VAL A 355 -2.45 -21.98 10.59
CA VAL A 355 -3.42 -20.90 10.83
C VAL A 355 -3.40 -19.93 9.65
N HIS A 356 -4.54 -19.31 9.37
CA HIS A 356 -4.67 -18.22 8.41
C HIS A 356 -5.12 -16.95 9.13
N LEU A 357 -4.43 -15.83 8.89
CA LEU A 357 -4.68 -14.54 9.56
C LEU A 357 -4.93 -13.41 8.55
N GLY A 358 -5.76 -12.45 8.94
CA GLY A 358 -5.93 -11.16 8.30
C GLY A 358 -4.79 -10.18 8.61
N GLN A 359 -4.85 -8.99 8.03
CA GLN A 359 -3.81 -7.95 8.21
C GLN A 359 -3.89 -7.29 9.58
N GLU A 360 -5.10 -7.20 10.15
CA GLU A 360 -5.38 -6.68 11.47
C GLU A 360 -4.92 -7.67 12.56
N ASP A 361 -5.19 -8.97 12.36
CA ASP A 361 -4.82 -10.02 13.32
C ASP A 361 -3.30 -10.11 13.55
N LEU A 362 -2.48 -9.74 12.57
CA LEU A 362 -1.01 -9.72 12.70
C LEU A 362 -0.54 -8.77 13.81
N GLU A 363 -1.30 -7.73 14.13
CA GLU A 363 -0.90 -6.72 15.13
C GLU A 363 -1.17 -7.20 16.56
N GLU A 364 -2.16 -8.08 16.75
CA GLU A 364 -2.60 -8.56 18.07
C GLU A 364 -2.11 -9.98 18.40
N THR A 365 -1.57 -10.68 17.41
CA THR A 365 -1.19 -12.09 17.52
C THR A 365 0.26 -12.26 18.00
N ASP A 366 0.47 -13.20 18.93
CA ASP A 366 1.82 -13.70 19.24
C ASP A 366 2.33 -14.62 18.13
N LEU A 367 2.92 -14.01 17.10
CA LEU A 367 3.52 -14.71 15.97
C LEU A 367 4.68 -15.63 16.39
N THR A 368 5.36 -15.33 17.50
CA THR A 368 6.44 -16.16 18.04
C THR A 368 5.88 -17.47 18.57
N ALA A 369 4.77 -17.45 19.29
CA ALA A 369 4.09 -18.65 19.77
C ALA A 369 3.65 -19.57 18.61
N ILE A 370 3.10 -19.00 17.53
CA ILE A 370 2.72 -19.77 16.33
C ILE A 370 3.94 -20.43 15.70
N ALA A 371 5.04 -19.69 15.54
CA ALA A 371 6.28 -20.21 14.95
C ALA A 371 6.89 -21.33 15.82
N GLN A 372 6.96 -21.13 17.14
CA GLN A 372 7.48 -22.10 18.10
C GLN A 372 6.66 -23.39 18.17
N ALA A 373 5.33 -23.27 18.07
CA ALA A 373 4.43 -24.42 17.96
C ALA A 373 4.61 -25.18 16.63
N GLY A 374 5.37 -24.63 15.68
CA GLY A 374 5.69 -25.26 14.40
C GLY A 374 4.49 -25.28 13.46
N LEU A 375 3.60 -24.29 13.55
CA LEU A 375 2.48 -24.12 12.64
C LEU A 375 2.95 -23.45 11.33
N ARG A 376 2.13 -23.60 10.30
CA ARG A 376 2.20 -22.80 9.08
C ARG A 376 1.32 -21.56 9.23
N LEU A 377 1.75 -20.47 8.63
CA LEU A 377 1.02 -19.21 8.62
C LEU A 377 0.62 -18.84 7.19
N GLY A 378 -0.68 -18.71 6.94
CA GLY A 378 -1.22 -18.02 5.77
C GLY A 378 -1.60 -16.59 6.11
N VAL A 379 -1.34 -15.64 5.21
CA VAL A 379 -1.69 -14.22 5.41
C VAL A 379 -2.52 -13.71 4.25
N SER A 380 -3.67 -13.09 4.54
CA SER A 380 -4.47 -12.37 3.55
C SER A 380 -3.83 -11.04 3.15
N THR A 381 -3.85 -10.72 1.85
CA THR A 381 -3.30 -9.48 1.29
C THR A 381 -4.19 -8.94 0.17
N HIS A 382 -4.37 -7.63 0.15
CA HIS A 382 -5.27 -6.93 -0.78
C HIS A 382 -4.62 -5.71 -1.44
N SER A 383 -3.31 -5.49 -1.24
CA SER A 383 -2.60 -4.32 -1.73
C SER A 383 -1.08 -4.46 -1.66
N GLU A 384 -0.35 -3.55 -2.30
CA GLU A 384 1.12 -3.53 -2.28
C GLU A 384 1.71 -3.37 -0.88
N TYR A 385 1.15 -2.47 -0.08
CA TYR A 385 1.59 -2.29 1.29
C TYR A 385 1.35 -3.55 2.13
N GLU A 386 0.21 -4.21 1.96
CA GLU A 386 -0.17 -5.40 2.75
C GLU A 386 0.67 -6.63 2.44
N TRP A 387 0.98 -6.90 1.16
CA TRP A 387 1.88 -8.02 0.87
C TRP A 387 3.30 -7.70 1.32
N LEU A 388 3.74 -6.45 1.28
CA LEU A 388 5.04 -6.07 1.82
C LEU A 388 5.13 -6.25 3.34
N ARG A 389 4.05 -5.90 4.08
CA ARG A 389 3.90 -6.26 5.51
C ARG A 389 3.97 -7.76 5.73
N ALA A 390 3.32 -8.55 4.89
CA ALA A 390 3.37 -10.00 4.99
C ALA A 390 4.80 -10.53 4.77
N LEU A 391 5.55 -10.00 3.79
CA LEU A 391 6.93 -10.44 3.54
C LEU A 391 7.85 -10.24 4.75
N ALA A 392 7.61 -9.19 5.55
CA ALA A 392 8.39 -8.89 6.76
C ALA A 392 8.39 -10.03 7.79
N ILE A 393 7.35 -10.87 7.80
CA ILE A 393 7.20 -12.01 8.72
C ILE A 393 7.39 -13.38 8.05
N CYS A 394 7.74 -13.42 6.77
CA CYS A 394 8.02 -14.64 6.01
C CYS A 394 6.96 -15.76 6.19
N PRO A 395 5.68 -15.53 5.87
CA PRO A 395 4.62 -16.51 6.07
C PRO A 395 4.81 -17.72 5.16
N SER A 396 4.13 -18.81 5.51
CA SER A 396 4.15 -20.06 4.74
C SER A 396 3.48 -19.91 3.37
N TYR A 397 2.50 -19.02 3.23
CA TYR A 397 1.91 -18.62 1.95
C TYR A 397 1.19 -17.28 2.06
N ILE A 398 0.89 -16.66 0.92
CA ILE A 398 0.14 -15.40 0.81
C ILE A 398 -1.15 -15.64 0.05
N ALA A 399 -2.28 -15.21 0.61
CA ALA A 399 -3.55 -15.17 -0.10
C ALA A 399 -3.77 -13.77 -0.70
N MET A 400 -4.06 -13.71 -2.00
CA MET A 400 -4.30 -12.48 -2.74
C MET A 400 -5.75 -12.41 -3.16
N GLY A 401 -6.47 -11.41 -2.65
CA GLY A 401 -7.87 -11.21 -2.96
C GLY A 401 -8.32 -9.79 -2.65
N THR A 402 -9.53 -9.38 -3.03
CA THR A 402 -10.53 -10.18 -3.75
C THR A 402 -10.33 -10.04 -5.27
N VAL A 403 -10.25 -11.14 -6.02
CA VAL A 403 -9.99 -11.11 -7.48
C VAL A 403 -11.21 -10.63 -8.28
N TYR A 404 -12.41 -11.10 -7.94
CA TYR A 404 -13.69 -10.69 -8.54
C TYR A 404 -14.69 -10.26 -7.46
N PRO A 405 -15.66 -9.38 -7.76
CA PRO A 405 -16.68 -9.00 -6.78
C PRO A 405 -17.34 -10.22 -6.10
N THR A 406 -17.51 -10.14 -4.78
CA THR A 406 -18.10 -11.22 -3.98
C THR A 406 -19.03 -10.67 -2.92
N THR A 407 -20.04 -11.45 -2.53
CA THR A 407 -20.96 -11.13 -1.44
C THR A 407 -20.55 -11.78 -0.11
N THR A 408 -19.45 -12.54 -0.07
CA THR A 408 -19.04 -13.31 1.13
C THR A 408 -18.39 -12.44 2.22
N LYS A 409 -17.73 -11.34 1.85
CA LYS A 409 -17.12 -10.35 2.76
C LYS A 409 -16.97 -9.02 2.00
N PRO A 410 -17.24 -7.85 2.62
CA PRO A 410 -16.77 -6.57 2.10
C PRO A 410 -15.26 -6.61 1.93
N ALA A 411 -14.76 -6.38 0.72
CA ALA A 411 -13.34 -6.53 0.43
C ALA A 411 -12.90 -5.60 -0.69
N ILE A 412 -11.62 -5.22 -0.64
CA ILE A 412 -10.96 -4.46 -1.68
C ILE A 412 -10.83 -5.37 -2.91
N LEU A 413 -11.37 -4.92 -4.04
CA LEU A 413 -11.25 -5.60 -5.32
C LEU A 413 -9.86 -5.34 -5.90
N ILE A 414 -9.01 -6.36 -5.97
CA ILE A 414 -7.69 -6.23 -6.60
C ILE A 414 -7.78 -6.39 -8.12
N GLY A 415 -8.67 -7.26 -8.62
CA GLY A 415 -8.79 -7.56 -10.04
C GLY A 415 -7.65 -8.40 -10.62
N LEU A 416 -7.89 -8.98 -11.80
CA LEU A 416 -6.93 -9.83 -12.52
C LEU A 416 -5.61 -9.12 -12.86
N ASN A 417 -5.65 -7.83 -13.18
CA ASN A 417 -4.46 -7.07 -13.56
C ASN A 417 -3.46 -6.93 -12.41
N ASN A 418 -3.93 -6.63 -11.18
CA ASN A 418 -3.06 -6.63 -10.01
C ASN A 418 -2.57 -8.04 -9.69
N LEU A 419 -3.46 -9.05 -9.71
CA LEU A 419 -3.07 -10.44 -9.46
C LEU A 419 -1.92 -10.88 -10.39
N LYS A 420 -2.05 -10.63 -11.70
CA LYS A 420 -1.01 -10.97 -12.67
C LYS A 420 0.31 -10.24 -12.41
N ARG A 421 0.26 -8.96 -12.01
CA ARG A 421 1.47 -8.21 -11.62
C ARG A 421 2.11 -8.81 -10.38
N TRP A 422 1.34 -9.04 -9.32
CA TRP A 422 1.85 -9.56 -8.06
C TRP A 422 2.38 -10.98 -8.21
N CYS A 423 1.74 -11.85 -8.99
CA CYS A 423 2.27 -13.17 -9.28
C CYS A 423 3.61 -13.11 -10.03
N ARG A 424 3.78 -12.20 -10.99
CA ARG A 424 5.09 -12.01 -11.65
C ARG A 424 6.19 -11.62 -10.67
N THR A 425 5.87 -10.77 -9.69
CA THR A 425 6.83 -10.30 -8.68
C THR A 425 7.11 -11.33 -7.60
N LEU A 426 6.11 -12.11 -7.18
CA LEU A 426 6.17 -12.86 -5.91
C LEU A 426 6.12 -14.39 -6.06
N ALA A 427 5.59 -14.94 -7.16
CA ALA A 427 5.26 -16.37 -7.25
C ALA A 427 6.49 -17.30 -7.22
N THR A 428 7.67 -16.78 -7.57
CA THR A 428 8.95 -17.49 -7.47
C THR A 428 9.49 -17.53 -6.04
N HIS A 429 8.99 -16.67 -5.15
CA HIS A 429 9.49 -16.50 -3.79
C HIS A 429 8.52 -17.09 -2.75
N PHE A 430 7.22 -17.00 -2.98
CA PHE A 430 6.18 -17.43 -2.03
C PHE A 430 5.08 -18.24 -2.72
N PRO A 431 4.48 -19.23 -2.04
CA PRO A 431 3.24 -19.83 -2.50
C PRO A 431 2.13 -18.77 -2.47
N ILE A 432 1.44 -18.59 -3.61
CA ILE A 432 0.34 -17.63 -3.74
C ILE A 432 -0.97 -18.38 -3.92
N VAL A 433 -2.00 -17.93 -3.19
CA VAL A 433 -3.38 -18.40 -3.29
C VAL A 433 -4.26 -17.25 -3.77
N ALA A 434 -4.84 -17.33 -4.96
CA ALA A 434 -5.84 -16.37 -5.40
C ALA A 434 -7.19 -16.66 -4.74
N ILE A 435 -7.89 -15.64 -4.24
CA ILE A 435 -9.19 -15.79 -3.59
C ILE A 435 -10.14 -14.65 -3.96
N GLY A 436 -11.44 -14.95 -3.95
CA GLY A 436 -12.51 -13.95 -4.03
C GLY A 436 -13.24 -13.94 -5.37
N GLY A 437 -14.50 -14.38 -5.35
CA GLY A 437 -15.39 -14.42 -6.52
C GLY A 437 -14.97 -15.41 -7.62
N ILE A 438 -14.03 -16.32 -7.32
CA ILE A 438 -13.54 -17.32 -8.27
C ILE A 438 -14.54 -18.47 -8.38
N LYS A 439 -14.85 -18.86 -9.62
CA LYS A 439 -15.84 -19.87 -10.00
C LYS A 439 -15.32 -20.68 -11.19
N LEU A 440 -16.01 -21.77 -11.53
CA LEU A 440 -15.65 -22.63 -12.66
C LEU A 440 -15.60 -21.87 -14.01
N GLU A 441 -16.47 -20.87 -14.19
CA GLU A 441 -16.55 -20.06 -15.41
C GLU A 441 -15.41 -19.05 -15.59
N ASN A 442 -14.71 -18.67 -14.52
CA ASN A 442 -13.69 -17.60 -14.55
C ASN A 442 -12.30 -18.04 -14.05
N ILE A 443 -12.16 -19.28 -13.58
CA ILE A 443 -10.92 -19.84 -13.03
C ILE A 443 -9.78 -19.86 -14.06
N ASP A 444 -10.06 -20.08 -15.34
CA ASP A 444 -9.03 -20.16 -16.38
C ASP A 444 -8.27 -18.83 -16.53
N GLU A 445 -8.95 -17.69 -16.42
CA GLU A 445 -8.32 -16.37 -16.45
C GLU A 445 -7.49 -16.09 -15.19
N VAL A 446 -7.91 -16.64 -14.04
CA VAL A 446 -7.14 -16.56 -12.79
C VAL A 446 -5.86 -17.38 -12.92
N LEU A 447 -5.91 -18.59 -13.45
CA LEU A 447 -4.75 -19.45 -13.64
C LEU A 447 -3.72 -18.84 -14.62
N LYS A 448 -4.19 -18.13 -15.66
CA LYS A 448 -3.33 -17.37 -16.60
C LYS A 448 -2.54 -16.23 -15.94
N SER A 449 -2.88 -15.85 -14.71
CA SER A 449 -2.08 -14.87 -13.94
C SER A 449 -0.73 -15.42 -13.48
N GLY A 450 -0.55 -16.75 -13.49
CA GLY A 450 0.62 -17.44 -12.94
C GLY A 450 0.47 -17.85 -11.47
N VAL A 451 -0.73 -17.72 -10.90
CA VAL A 451 -0.98 -18.15 -9.52
C VAL A 451 -0.87 -19.67 -9.37
N GLY A 452 -0.22 -20.13 -8.31
CA GLY A 452 -0.06 -21.56 -8.04
C GLY A 452 -1.33 -22.23 -7.49
N SER A 453 -2.16 -21.49 -6.76
CA SER A 453 -3.27 -22.05 -6.00
C SER A 453 -4.52 -21.18 -6.05
N ILE A 454 -5.70 -21.78 -5.89
CA ILE A 454 -6.97 -21.06 -5.96
C ILE A 454 -7.84 -21.45 -4.79
N ALA A 455 -8.29 -20.45 -4.03
CA ALA A 455 -9.24 -20.62 -2.96
C ALA A 455 -10.66 -20.26 -3.36
N VAL A 456 -11.61 -21.09 -2.94
CA VAL A 456 -13.04 -20.95 -3.25
C VAL A 456 -13.90 -21.23 -2.02
N VAL A 457 -15.05 -20.54 -1.96
CA VAL A 457 -16.09 -20.77 -0.94
C VAL A 457 -17.36 -21.24 -1.64
N THR A 458 -18.11 -20.30 -2.22
CA THR A 458 -19.45 -20.53 -2.76
C THR A 458 -19.46 -21.32 -4.07
N ALA A 459 -18.35 -21.37 -4.80
CA ALA A 459 -18.22 -22.22 -5.98
C ALA A 459 -18.37 -23.72 -5.67
N ILE A 460 -18.15 -24.12 -4.41
CA ILE A 460 -18.38 -25.47 -3.92
C ILE A 460 -19.61 -25.50 -3.01
N THR A 461 -19.65 -24.65 -1.98
CA THR A 461 -20.68 -24.75 -0.92
C THR A 461 -22.10 -24.39 -1.37
N ARG A 462 -22.23 -23.71 -2.51
CA ARG A 462 -23.52 -23.35 -3.13
C ARG A 462 -23.73 -23.99 -4.50
N ALA A 463 -22.87 -24.94 -4.90
CA ALA A 463 -23.07 -25.67 -6.13
C ALA A 463 -24.24 -26.64 -6.01
N HIS A 464 -25.01 -26.82 -7.09
CA HIS A 464 -26.06 -27.84 -7.16
C HIS A 464 -25.48 -29.25 -6.92
N ASP A 465 -24.33 -29.54 -7.53
CA ASP A 465 -23.53 -30.74 -7.26
C ASP A 465 -22.13 -30.33 -6.79
N TYR A 466 -21.93 -30.31 -5.47
CA TYR A 466 -20.65 -29.93 -4.87
C TYR A 466 -19.53 -30.93 -5.19
N LYS A 467 -19.85 -32.21 -5.45
CA LYS A 467 -18.84 -33.23 -5.79
C LYS A 467 -18.29 -32.96 -7.17
N LEU A 468 -19.19 -32.78 -8.15
CA LEU A 468 -18.81 -32.42 -9.52
C LEU A 468 -18.07 -31.08 -9.56
N ALA A 469 -18.54 -30.06 -8.83
CA ALA A 469 -17.87 -28.77 -8.76
C ALA A 469 -16.44 -28.88 -8.20
N THR A 470 -16.26 -29.64 -7.12
CA THR A 470 -14.93 -29.88 -6.51
C THR A 470 -14.00 -30.59 -7.49
N GLN A 471 -14.49 -31.62 -8.19
CA GLN A 471 -13.70 -32.34 -9.19
C GLN A 471 -13.27 -31.43 -10.34
N LEU A 472 -14.20 -30.70 -10.96
CA LEU A 472 -13.90 -29.84 -12.11
C LEU A 472 -12.94 -28.70 -11.76
N LEU A 473 -13.06 -28.11 -10.57
CA LEU A 473 -12.13 -27.09 -10.09
C LEU A 473 -10.73 -27.67 -9.84
N SER A 474 -10.65 -28.87 -9.26
CA SER A 474 -9.39 -29.57 -9.02
C SER A 474 -8.69 -29.91 -10.34
N ASP A 475 -9.41 -30.46 -11.31
CA ASP A 475 -8.87 -30.84 -12.62
C ASP A 475 -8.29 -29.65 -13.38
N LYS A 476 -8.99 -28.51 -13.37
CA LYS A 476 -8.49 -27.26 -13.98
C LYS A 476 -7.22 -26.76 -13.30
N GLN A 477 -7.18 -26.78 -11.97
CA GLN A 477 -6.01 -26.33 -11.22
C GLN A 477 -4.79 -27.24 -11.48
N GLN A 478 -4.98 -28.55 -11.51
CA GLN A 478 -3.89 -29.51 -11.77
C GLN A 478 -3.36 -29.44 -13.20
N THR A 479 -4.23 -29.20 -14.19
CA THR A 479 -3.83 -29.10 -15.61
C THR A 479 -2.84 -27.96 -15.85
N GLN A 480 -2.97 -26.85 -15.11
CA GLN A 480 -2.05 -25.72 -15.22
C GLN A 480 -0.69 -26.01 -14.57
N CYS A 481 -0.63 -26.74 -13.45
CA CYS A 481 0.64 -27.06 -12.78
C CYS A 481 1.54 -28.04 -13.55
N ARG A 482 1.01 -28.73 -14.56
CA ARG A 482 1.77 -29.67 -15.42
C ARG A 482 2.33 -29.02 -16.70
N LYS A 483 1.95 -27.78 -17.00
CA LYS A 483 2.46 -26.98 -18.10
C LYS A 483 3.47 -25.97 -17.57
#